data_AF-A0A9E1IS48-F1
#
_entry.id   AF-A0A9E1IS48-F1
#
_cell.length_a   1.000
_cell.length_b   1.000
_cell.length_c   1.000
_cell.angle_alpha   90.00
_cell.angle_beta   90.00
_cell.angle_gamma   90.00
#
_symmetry.space_group_name_H-M   'P 1'
#
loop_
_entity.id
_entity.type
_entity.pdbx_description
1 polymer ?
#
loop_
_entity_poly.entity_id
_entity_poly.type
_entity_poly.pdbx_seq_one_letter_code
_entity_poly.pdbx_strand_id
1 'polypeptide(L)'
;MKKLGKKSPAEKGDNKRSEGGAKGWLKRLFSSAPKQTTAHRNGDEPLVFSRSEHPISRRQMSRNAVKVLNRLNQAGYESFLVGG
;
A
#
# COMPACT_ATOMS: atom_id res chain seq x y z
N MET A 1 -5.23 5.76 -44.20
CA MET A 1 -4.45 7.02 -44.17
C MET A 1 -4.58 7.70 -42.82
N LYS A 2 -3.51 8.36 -42.38
CA LYS A 2 -3.29 8.96 -41.06
C LYS A 2 -4.24 10.13 -40.81
N LYS A 3 -4.98 10.12 -39.68
CA LYS A 3 -5.46 11.38 -39.09
C LYS A 3 -4.64 11.69 -37.83
N LEU A 4 -3.76 12.65 -38.06
CA LEU A 4 -2.93 13.39 -37.12
C LEU A 4 -3.79 14.28 -36.22
N GLY A 5 -3.26 14.60 -35.03
CA GLY A 5 -3.61 15.83 -34.32
C GLY A 5 -4.10 15.66 -32.89
N LYS A 6 -3.22 15.21 -31.99
CA LYS A 6 -3.40 15.38 -30.54
C LYS A 6 -3.37 16.89 -30.23
N LYS A 7 -4.46 17.46 -29.70
CA LYS A 7 -4.46 18.80 -29.10
C LYS A 7 -3.95 18.68 -27.67
N SER A 8 -2.73 19.14 -27.43
CA SER A 8 -2.19 19.38 -26.08
C SER A 8 -2.93 20.56 -25.43
N PRO A 9 -3.50 20.43 -24.22
CA PRO A 9 -3.90 21.60 -23.46
C PRO A 9 -2.68 22.26 -22.81
N ALA A 10 -2.69 23.59 -22.87
CA ALA A 10 -1.62 24.49 -22.50
C ALA A 10 -1.15 24.32 -21.04
N GLU A 11 0.13 24.05 -20.88
CA GLU A 11 0.86 24.25 -19.63
C GLU A 11 1.10 25.75 -19.47
N LYS A 12 0.16 26.43 -18.79
CA LYS A 12 0.33 27.81 -18.36
C LYS A 12 1.01 27.79 -16.99
N GLY A 13 2.34 27.67 -17.02
CA GLY A 13 3.19 27.83 -15.83
C GLY A 13 3.23 29.31 -15.41
N ASP A 14 2.27 29.72 -14.59
CA ASP A 14 2.27 31.02 -13.92
C ASP A 14 3.44 31.09 -12.91
N ASN A 15 4.63 31.50 -13.37
CA ASN A 15 5.75 31.83 -12.49
C ASN A 15 5.57 33.25 -11.93
N LYS A 16 4.67 33.40 -10.95
CA LYS A 16 4.66 34.58 -10.09
C LYS A 16 5.64 34.39 -8.94
N ARG A 17 6.76 35.11 -9.05
CA ARG A 17 7.51 35.66 -7.92
C ARG A 17 6.52 36.15 -6.87
N SER A 18 6.82 35.97 -5.58
CA SER A 18 6.98 37.11 -4.66
C SER A 18 7.02 36.69 -3.16
N GLU A 19 8.03 37.26 -2.49
CA GLU A 19 8.03 37.84 -1.14
C GLU A 19 8.34 36.95 0.07
N GLY A 20 9.36 37.41 0.80
CA GLY A 20 9.73 36.92 2.11
C GLY A 20 8.69 37.25 3.18
N GLY A 21 8.93 36.65 4.35
CA GLY A 21 8.12 36.83 5.55
C GLY A 21 7.26 35.60 5.82
N ALA A 22 7.67 34.81 6.82
CA ALA A 22 6.90 33.95 7.74
C ALA A 22 5.59 33.26 7.29
N LYS A 23 5.27 33.16 6.00
CA LYS A 23 4.03 32.61 5.45
C LYS A 23 4.28 31.42 4.52
N GLY A 24 5.51 31.30 3.98
CA GLY A 24 5.94 30.14 3.20
C GLY A 24 6.16 28.88 4.05
N TRP A 25 6.46 29.00 5.35
CA TRP A 25 6.71 27.85 6.23
C TRP A 25 5.42 27.10 6.59
N LEU A 26 4.32 27.80 6.88
CA LEU A 26 3.04 27.15 7.18
C LEU A 26 2.53 26.35 5.98
N LYS A 27 2.72 26.86 4.75
CA LYS A 27 2.29 26.15 3.55
C LYS A 27 3.05 24.83 3.36
N ARG A 28 4.32 24.76 3.78
CA ARG A 28 5.14 23.54 3.73
C ARG A 28 4.85 22.55 4.86
N LEU A 29 4.42 23.05 6.02
CA LEU A 29 4.03 22.22 7.17
C LEU A 29 2.66 21.54 7.00
N PHE A 30 1.69 22.25 6.40
CA PHE A 30 0.36 21.69 6.13
C PHE A 30 0.20 21.13 4.72
N SER A 31 1.25 21.17 3.90
CA SER A 31 1.24 20.42 2.64
C SER A 31 1.35 18.94 2.96
N SER A 32 0.23 18.25 2.89
CA SER A 32 0.20 16.79 2.74
C SER A 32 1.04 16.45 1.51
N ALA A 33 2.30 16.10 1.75
CA ALA A 33 3.16 15.58 0.71
C ALA A 33 2.47 14.31 0.17
N PRO A 34 2.31 14.15 -1.15
CA PRO A 34 1.86 12.88 -1.69
C PRO A 34 2.81 11.82 -1.16
N LYS A 35 2.27 10.91 -0.36
CA LYS A 35 2.96 9.73 0.16
C LYS A 35 3.65 9.12 -1.04
N GLN A 36 4.98 9.21 -1.09
CA GLN A 36 5.76 8.60 -2.14
C GLN A 36 5.42 7.11 -2.06
N THR A 37 4.50 6.68 -2.93
CA THR A 37 4.27 5.26 -3.19
C THR A 37 5.60 4.80 -3.74
N THR A 38 6.43 4.23 -2.85
CA THR A 38 7.57 3.42 -3.25
C THR A 38 7.01 2.51 -4.31
N ALA A 39 7.44 2.71 -5.56
CA ALA A 39 7.03 1.87 -6.66
C ALA A 39 7.51 0.47 -6.28
N HIS A 40 6.60 -0.32 -5.67
CA HIS A 40 6.82 -1.73 -5.41
C HIS A 40 7.21 -2.29 -6.77
N ARG A 41 8.44 -2.80 -6.88
CA ARG A 41 8.81 -3.52 -8.10
C ARG A 41 7.75 -4.60 -8.25
N ASN A 42 7.34 -4.96 -9.47
CA ASN A 42 6.28 -5.95 -9.70
C ASN A 42 6.53 -7.34 -9.03
N GLY A 43 7.61 -7.53 -8.26
CA GLY A 43 7.89 -8.68 -7.39
C GLY A 43 7.91 -8.38 -5.87
N ASP A 44 7.48 -7.20 -5.40
CA ASP A 44 7.41 -6.85 -3.96
C ASP A 44 6.02 -7.07 -3.36
N GLU A 45 5.05 -7.57 -4.14
CA GLU A 45 3.74 -7.94 -3.60
C GLU A 45 3.81 -9.31 -2.91
N PRO A 46 3.20 -9.47 -1.73
CA PRO A 46 3.20 -10.74 -1.04
C PRO A 46 2.42 -11.78 -1.86
N LEU A 47 3.05 -12.92 -2.11
CA LEU A 47 2.38 -14.04 -2.78
C LEU A 47 1.40 -14.70 -1.81
N VAL A 48 0.11 -14.54 -2.07
CA VAL A 48 -0.97 -15.13 -1.26
C VAL A 48 -1.45 -16.41 -1.91
N PHE A 49 -1.19 -17.54 -1.27
CA PHE A 49 -1.67 -18.85 -1.73
C PHE A 49 -3.09 -19.13 -1.24
N SER A 50 -3.91 -19.71 -2.10
CA SER A 50 -5.21 -20.25 -1.69
C SER A 50 -5.04 -21.45 -0.75
N ARG A 51 -6.13 -21.91 -0.14
CA ARG A 51 -6.08 -23.05 0.80
C ARG A 51 -5.68 -24.36 0.11
N SER A 52 -6.05 -24.54 -1.15
CA SER A 52 -5.68 -25.73 -1.94
C SER A 52 -4.20 -25.77 -2.31
N GLU A 53 -3.57 -24.61 -2.46
CA GLU A 53 -2.16 -24.49 -2.84
C GLU A 53 -1.23 -24.48 -1.61
N HIS A 54 -1.78 -24.36 -0.40
CA HIS A 54 -0.99 -24.41 0.82
C HIS A 54 -0.42 -25.82 1.05
N PRO A 55 0.91 -25.97 1.15
CA PRO A 55 1.56 -27.27 1.33
C PRO A 55 1.28 -27.91 2.71
N ILE A 56 0.80 -27.11 3.67
CA ILE A 56 0.51 -27.53 5.03
C ILE A 56 -0.99 -27.50 5.32
N SER A 57 -1.48 -28.60 5.88
CA SER A 57 -2.84 -28.74 6.36
C SER A 57 -2.94 -28.49 7.85
N ARG A 58 -4.10 -27.99 8.32
CA ARG A 58 -4.45 -27.92 9.75
C ARG A 58 -4.34 -29.26 10.48
N ARG A 59 -4.47 -30.40 9.77
CA ARG A 59 -4.29 -31.73 10.34
C ARG A 59 -2.83 -32.03 10.74
N GLN A 60 -1.87 -31.35 10.12
CA GLN A 60 -0.45 -31.49 10.40
C GLN A 60 0.02 -30.51 11.50
N MET A 61 -0.83 -29.55 11.90
CA MET A 61 -0.55 -28.61 12.97
C MET A 61 -0.87 -29.22 14.33
N SER A 62 -0.17 -28.76 15.38
CA SER A 62 -0.52 -29.12 16.76
C SER A 62 -1.97 -28.75 17.09
N ARG A 63 -2.70 -29.67 17.72
CA ARG A 63 -4.10 -29.48 18.12
C ARG A 63 -4.28 -28.28 19.05
N ASN A 64 -3.28 -28.00 19.89
CA ASN A 64 -3.29 -26.86 20.80
C ASN A 64 -3.15 -25.53 20.03
N ALA A 65 -2.26 -25.47 19.03
CA ALA A 65 -2.10 -24.30 18.19
C ALA A 65 -3.38 -23.98 17.41
N VAL A 66 -3.99 -24.99 16.78
CA VAL A 66 -5.27 -24.81 16.07
C VAL A 66 -6.36 -24.28 17.00
N LYS A 67 -6.41 -24.76 18.25
CA LYS A 67 -7.38 -24.28 19.24
C LYS A 67 -7.16 -22.81 19.61
N VAL A 68 -5.91 -22.38 19.78
CA VAL A 68 -5.57 -20.98 20.08
C VAL A 68 -5.94 -20.07 18.91
N LEU A 69 -5.53 -20.41 17.69
CA LEU A 69 -5.86 -19.64 16.48
C LEU A 69 -7.38 -19.46 16.31
N ASN A 70 -8.14 -20.54 16.49
CA ASN A 70 -9.60 -20.48 16.37
C ASN A 70 -10.24 -19.59 17.45
N ARG A 71 -9.73 -19.62 18.69
CA ARG A 71 -10.23 -18.77 19.78
C ARG A 71 -9.95 -17.28 19.53
N LEU A 72 -8.75 -16.95 19.06
CA LEU A 72 -8.40 -15.58 18.72
C LEU A 72 -9.26 -15.04 17.58
N ASN A 73 -9.44 -15.83 16.53
CA ASN A 73 -10.31 -15.47 15.41
C ASN A 73 -11.77 -15.25 15.85
N GLN A 74 -12.31 -16.14 16.70
CA GLN A 74 -13.67 -15.99 17.25
C GLN A 74 -13.83 -14.75 18.14
N ALA A 75 -12.76 -14.31 18.81
CA ALA A 75 -12.75 -13.09 19.61
C ALA A 75 -12.52 -11.81 18.78
N GLY A 76 -12.42 -11.92 17.45
CA GLY A 76 -12.24 -10.79 16.54
C GLY A 76 -10.79 -10.36 16.33
N TYR A 77 -9.82 -11.19 16.72
CA TYR A 77 -8.41 -10.92 16.49
C TYR A 77 -7.88 -11.63 15.24
N GLU A 78 -7.02 -10.95 14.51
CA GLU A 78 -6.19 -11.59 13.49
C GLU A 78 -5.15 -12.48 14.15
N SER A 79 -5.02 -13.70 13.66
CA SER A 79 -4.08 -14.68 14.21
C SER A 79 -3.41 -15.48 13.11
N PHE A 80 -2.10 -15.63 13.25
CA PHE A 80 -1.23 -16.25 12.27
C PHE A 80 -0.34 -17.26 12.96
N LEU A 81 -0.09 -18.39 12.29
CA LEU A 81 0.95 -19.33 12.71
C LEU A 81 2.21 -19.03 11.90
N VAL A 82 3.30 -18.75 12.59
CA VAL A 82 4.63 -18.58 12.00
C VAL A 82 5.54 -19.73 12.41
N GLY A 83 6.68 -19.88 11.74
CA GLY A 83 7.70 -20.86 12.11
C GLY A 83 8.30 -20.60 13.49
N GLY A 84 9.16 -21.52 13.93
CA GLY A 84 10.08 -21.31 15.05
C GLY A 84 11.39 -20.71 14.57
#